data_AF-A0A8C0X0E4-F1
#
_entry.id   AF-A0A8C0X0E4-F1
#
_cell.length_a   1.000
_cell.length_b   1.000
_cell.length_c   1.000
_cell.angle_alpha   90.00
_cell.angle_beta   90.00
_cell.angle_gamma   90.00
#
_symmetry.space_group_name_H-M   'P 1'
#
loop_
_entity.id
_entity.type
_entity.pdbx_description
1 polymer ?
#
loop_
_entity_poly.entity_id
_entity_poly.type
_entity_poly.pdbx_seq_one_letter_code
_entity_poly.pdbx_strand_id
1 'polypeptide(L)'
;MDGLVAQYSARLLRQEKEIKSLTAEINRLKSCGYLETSPNLEQLREENLKLKYRLNILRKSLQAERGRPTKNMININSRLQEVFGHAIKAAYPDLESPPLVVTPSQQPRFGDYQCNSAMGISQDSLMSTYERILYQSS
;
A
#
# COMPACT_ATOMS: atom_id res chain seq x y z
N MET A 1 -54.93 -25.23 -39.93
CA MET A 1 -53.53 -24.78 -40.07
C MET A 1 -53.38 -23.30 -39.70
N ASP A 2 -54.26 -22.42 -40.16
CA ASP A 2 -54.11 -20.95 -39.99
C ASP A 2 -54.14 -20.44 -38.54
N GLY A 3 -54.94 -21.03 -37.67
CA GLY A 3 -55.01 -20.62 -36.26
C GLY A 3 -53.73 -20.88 -35.45
N LEU A 4 -52.97 -21.92 -35.82
CA LEU A 4 -51.69 -22.24 -35.18
C LEU A 4 -50.62 -21.21 -35.59
N VAL A 5 -50.58 -20.88 -36.88
CA VAL A 5 -49.66 -19.87 -37.44
C VAL A 5 -49.89 -18.50 -36.81
N ALA A 6 -51.15 -18.12 -36.59
CA ALA A 6 -51.51 -16.87 -35.92
C ALA A 6 -51.09 -16.82 -34.43
N GLN A 7 -51.14 -17.94 -33.72
CA GLN A 7 -50.65 -18.01 -32.34
C GLN A 7 -49.12 -17.90 -32.26
N TYR A 8 -48.40 -18.58 -33.16
CA TYR A 8 -46.94 -18.51 -33.21
C TYR A 8 -46.46 -17.10 -33.56
N SER A 9 -47.09 -16.42 -34.53
CA SER A 9 -46.74 -15.05 -34.88
C SER A 9 -46.99 -14.07 -33.73
N ALA A 10 -48.13 -14.19 -33.04
CA ALA A 10 -48.43 -13.37 -31.87
C ALA A 10 -47.44 -13.59 -30.71
N ARG A 11 -46.97 -14.83 -30.51
CA ARG A 11 -45.96 -15.16 -29.50
C ARG A 11 -44.59 -14.58 -29.87
N LEU A 12 -44.19 -14.70 -31.13
CA LEU A 12 -42.93 -14.15 -31.64
C LEU A 12 -42.88 -12.62 -31.45
N LEU A 13 -43.97 -11.94 -31.81
CA LEU A 13 -44.07 -10.48 -31.73
C LEU A 13 -43.97 -9.98 -30.29
N ARG A 14 -44.52 -10.76 -29.34
CA ARG A 14 -44.41 -10.49 -27.90
C ARG A 14 -42.98 -10.68 -27.40
N GLN A 15 -42.31 -11.76 -27.83
CA GLN A 15 -40.92 -12.04 -27.50
C GLN A 15 -39.96 -10.99 -28.08
N GLU A 16 -40.15 -10.54 -29.32
CA GLU A 16 -39.33 -9.46 -29.90
C GLU A 16 -39.46 -8.16 -29.10
N LYS A 17 -40.67 -7.82 -28.68
CA LYS A 17 -40.92 -6.63 -27.85
C LYS A 17 -40.22 -6.74 -26.50
N GLU A 18 -40.25 -7.92 -25.88
CA GLU A 18 -39.61 -8.20 -24.61
C GLU A 18 -38.08 -8.17 -24.73
N ILE A 19 -37.50 -8.80 -25.75
CA ILE A 19 -36.07 -8.72 -26.07
C ILE A 19 -35.64 -7.28 -26.27
N LYS A 20 -36.41 -6.49 -27.02
CA LYS A 20 -36.11 -5.08 -27.27
C LYS A 20 -36.15 -4.26 -25.98
N SER A 21 -37.12 -4.53 -25.10
CA SER A 21 -37.21 -3.86 -23.80
C SER A 21 -36.07 -4.24 -22.86
N LEU A 22 -35.76 -5.53 -22.75
CA LEU A 22 -34.68 -6.04 -21.92
C LEU A 22 -33.32 -5.53 -22.40
N THR A 23 -33.11 -5.47 -23.72
CA THR A 23 -31.88 -4.92 -24.30
C THR A 23 -31.75 -3.43 -23.99
N ALA A 24 -32.84 -2.66 -24.07
CA ALA A 24 -32.84 -1.25 -23.69
C ALA A 24 -32.54 -1.07 -22.20
N GLU A 25 -33.08 -1.92 -21.34
CA GLU A 25 -32.84 -1.88 -19.90
C GLU A 25 -31.42 -2.26 -19.54
N ILE A 26 -30.86 -3.31 -20.16
CA ILE A 26 -29.45 -3.69 -20.00
C ILE A 26 -28.54 -2.55 -20.44
N ASN A 27 -28.87 -1.84 -21.53
CA ASN A 27 -28.06 -0.70 -21.98
C ASN A 27 -28.14 0.48 -21.00
N ARG A 28 -29.33 0.78 -20.46
CA ARG A 28 -29.51 1.79 -19.40
C ARG A 28 -28.76 1.42 -18.11
N LEU A 29 -28.85 0.16 -17.69
CA LEU A 29 -28.16 -0.35 -16.51
C LEU A 29 -26.66 -0.45 -16.71
N LYS A 30 -26.17 -0.78 -17.91
CA LYS A 30 -24.73 -0.73 -18.22
C LYS A 30 -24.18 0.69 -18.17
N SER A 31 -24.96 1.68 -18.61
CA SER A 31 -24.57 3.09 -18.56
C SER A 31 -24.69 3.69 -17.16
N CYS A 32 -25.54 3.16 -16.28
CA CYS A 32 -25.59 3.54 -14.85
C CYS A 32 -24.68 2.70 -13.93
N GLY A 33 -24.33 1.49 -14.34
CA GLY A 33 -23.76 0.45 -13.46
C GLY A 33 -22.32 0.06 -13.77
N TYR A 34 -21.73 0.60 -14.83
CA TYR A 34 -20.29 0.70 -14.85
C TYR A 34 -19.97 1.90 -13.98
N LEU A 35 -19.31 1.67 -12.83
CA LEU A 35 -18.28 2.61 -12.40
C LEU A 35 -17.44 2.83 -13.67
N GLU A 36 -17.77 3.84 -14.47
CA GLU A 36 -16.80 4.43 -15.36
C GLU A 36 -15.60 4.58 -14.47
N THR A 37 -14.53 3.87 -14.81
CA THR A 37 -13.21 4.20 -14.31
C THR A 37 -13.13 5.68 -14.59
N SER A 38 -13.40 6.50 -13.58
CA SER A 38 -13.49 7.93 -13.85
C SER A 38 -12.12 8.27 -14.44
N PRO A 39 -12.03 9.19 -15.41
CA PRO A 39 -10.75 9.49 -16.05
C PRO A 39 -9.63 9.71 -15.02
N ASN A 40 -10.00 10.21 -13.84
CA ASN A 40 -9.17 10.32 -12.65
C ASN A 40 -8.67 8.96 -12.10
N LEU A 41 -9.54 7.95 -11.94
CA LEU A 41 -9.14 6.62 -11.47
C LEU A 41 -8.20 5.91 -12.47
N GLU A 42 -8.43 6.03 -13.77
CA GLU A 42 -7.53 5.51 -14.80
C GLU A 42 -6.17 6.21 -14.78
N GLN A 43 -6.18 7.54 -14.69
CA GLN A 43 -4.97 8.34 -14.56
C GLN A 43 -4.18 7.95 -13.29
N LEU A 44 -4.84 7.80 -12.14
CA LEU A 44 -4.20 7.35 -10.89
C LEU A 44 -3.60 5.95 -11.04
N ARG A 45 -4.28 5.03 -11.73
CA ARG A 45 -3.76 3.68 -11.97
C ARG A 45 -2.50 3.70 -12.84
N GLU A 46 -2.51 4.47 -13.91
CA GLU A 46 -1.33 4.65 -14.76
C GLU A 46 -0.17 5.29 -14.00
N GLU A 47 -0.44 6.33 -13.20
CA GLU A 47 0.58 6.98 -12.40
C GLU A 47 1.16 6.02 -11.36
N ASN A 48 0.33 5.23 -10.70
CA ASN A 48 0.78 4.22 -9.74
C ASN A 48 1.68 3.17 -10.42
N LEU A 49 1.36 2.75 -11.64
CA LEU A 49 2.19 1.86 -12.45
C LEU A 49 3.54 2.49 -12.78
N LYS A 50 3.54 3.74 -13.25
CA LYS A 50 4.76 4.52 -13.55
C LYS A 50 5.64 4.69 -12.31
N LEU A 51 5.05 5.03 -11.17
CA LEU A 51 5.76 5.20 -9.90
C LEU A 51 6.37 3.88 -9.41
N LYS A 52 5.61 2.79 -9.43
CA LYS A 52 6.11 1.45 -9.06
C LYS A 52 7.29 1.04 -9.94
N TYR A 53 7.21 1.29 -11.24
CA TYR A 53 8.32 1.02 -12.16
C TYR A 53 9.57 1.84 -11.81
N ARG A 54 9.44 3.17 -11.66
CA ARG A 54 10.55 4.06 -11.28
C ARG A 54 11.19 3.62 -9.96
N LEU A 55 10.38 3.30 -8.96
CA LEU A 55 10.84 2.84 -7.65
C LEU A 55 11.62 1.53 -7.75
N ASN A 56 11.20 0.60 -8.61
CA ASN A 56 11.93 -0.64 -8.87
C ASN A 56 13.31 -0.36 -9.49
N ILE A 57 13.38 0.49 -10.52
CA ILE A 57 14.64 0.89 -11.14
C ILE A 57 15.58 1.55 -10.13
N LEU A 58 15.08 2.52 -9.34
CA LEU A 58 15.88 3.19 -8.32
C LEU A 58 16.41 2.21 -7.26
N ARG A 59 15.59 1.27 -6.80
CA ARG A 59 16.03 0.23 -5.86
C ARG A 59 17.15 -0.63 -6.44
N LYS A 60 17.01 -1.07 -7.70
CA LYS A 60 18.05 -1.86 -8.40
C LYS A 60 19.35 -1.08 -8.54
N SER A 61 19.28 0.18 -8.98
CA SER A 61 20.47 1.04 -9.12
C SER A 61 21.14 1.29 -7.77
N LEU A 62 20.36 1.57 -6.71
CA LEU A 62 20.88 1.77 -5.36
C LEU A 62 21.57 0.51 -4.83
N GLN A 63 20.99 -0.67 -5.05
CA GLN A 63 21.60 -1.93 -4.65
C GLN A 63 22.90 -2.20 -5.39
N ALA A 64 22.93 -1.93 -6.71
CA ALA A 64 24.13 -2.06 -7.52
C ALA A 64 25.26 -1.13 -7.04
N GLU A 65 24.93 0.11 -6.64
CA GLU A 65 25.92 1.06 -6.14
C GLU A 65 26.41 0.71 -4.73
N ARG A 66 25.52 0.25 -3.83
CA ARG A 66 25.90 -0.23 -2.49
C ARG A 66 26.77 -1.48 -2.50
N GLY A 67 26.64 -2.32 -3.53
CA GLY A 67 27.48 -3.51 -3.70
C GLY A 67 28.90 -3.21 -4.18
N ARG A 68 29.17 -1.98 -4.64
CA ARG A 68 30.51 -1.57 -5.08
C ARG A 68 31.33 -1.13 -3.86
N PRO A 69 32.56 -1.68 -3.68
CA PRO A 69 33.43 -1.22 -2.62
C PRO A 69 33.85 0.24 -2.88
N THR A 70 33.46 1.14 -2.00
CA THR A 70 33.82 2.56 -2.09
C THR A 70 35.21 2.76 -1.47
N LYS A 71 36.13 3.41 -2.20
CA LYS A 71 37.45 3.81 -1.65
C LYS A 71 37.38 5.01 -0.70
N ASN A 72 36.19 5.54 -0.45
CA ASN A 72 35.98 6.73 0.34
C ASN A 72 35.72 6.37 1.80
N MET A 73 36.13 7.24 2.71
CA MET A 73 35.83 7.09 4.13
C MET A 73 34.31 7.13 4.37
N ILE A 74 33.80 6.18 5.14
CA ILE A 74 32.37 6.08 5.47
C ILE A 74 32.09 6.67 6.85
N ASN A 75 30.94 7.32 7.00
CA ASN A 75 30.45 7.67 8.33
C ASN A 75 29.87 6.40 8.99
N ILE A 76 30.66 5.80 9.89
CA ILE A 76 30.30 4.56 10.60
C ILE A 76 29.00 4.74 11.38
N ASN A 77 28.81 5.87 12.05
CA ASN A 77 27.61 6.14 12.84
C ASN A 77 26.35 6.13 11.97
N SER A 78 26.39 6.79 10.81
CA SER A 78 25.27 6.77 9.84
C SER A 78 24.97 5.36 9.32
N ARG A 79 25.99 4.52 9.12
CA ARG A 79 25.79 3.13 8.69
C ARG A 79 25.17 2.27 9.79
N LEU A 80 25.58 2.45 11.03
CA LEU A 80 24.97 1.77 12.16
C LEU A 80 23.51 2.21 12.34
N GLN A 81 23.21 3.51 12.25
CA GLN A 81 21.83 4.03 12.25
C GLN A 81 21.00 3.36 11.15
N GLU A 82 21.51 3.26 9.92
CA GLU A 82 20.81 2.59 8.84
C GLU A 82 20.47 1.12 9.19
N VAL A 83 21.44 0.36 9.69
CA VAL A 83 21.24 -1.06 10.06
C VAL A 83 20.23 -1.19 11.20
N PHE A 84 20.39 -0.43 12.29
CA PHE A 84 19.47 -0.49 13.43
C PHE A 84 18.07 0.00 13.06
N GLY A 85 17.95 1.03 12.22
CA GLY A 85 16.65 1.51 11.74
C GLY A 85 15.87 0.42 10.98
N HIS A 86 16.55 -0.36 10.13
CA HIS A 86 15.92 -1.51 9.47
C HIS A 86 15.53 -2.61 10.46
N ALA A 87 16.41 -2.95 11.41
CA ALA A 87 16.15 -3.98 12.40
C ALA A 87 14.98 -3.62 13.33
N ILE A 88 14.92 -2.37 13.80
CA ILE A 88 13.85 -1.88 14.68
C ILE A 88 12.52 -1.89 13.91
N LYS A 89 12.48 -1.36 12.69
CA LYS A 89 11.26 -1.38 11.86
C LYS A 89 10.79 -2.80 11.54
N ALA A 90 11.70 -3.75 11.39
CA ALA A 90 11.35 -5.16 11.19
C ALA A 90 10.80 -5.80 12.48
N ALA A 91 11.33 -5.44 13.64
CA ALA A 91 10.88 -5.95 14.93
C ALA A 91 9.55 -5.33 15.40
N TYR A 92 9.32 -4.05 15.09
CA TYR A 92 8.16 -3.26 15.50
C TYR A 92 7.53 -2.58 14.28
N PRO A 93 6.83 -3.33 13.40
CA PRO A 93 6.33 -2.80 12.12
C PRO A 93 5.26 -1.71 12.28
N ASP A 94 4.51 -1.74 13.39
CA ASP A 94 3.42 -0.81 13.67
C ASP A 94 3.88 0.46 14.40
N LEU A 95 5.16 0.52 14.81
CA LEU A 95 5.70 1.68 15.50
C LEU A 95 6.08 2.76 14.49
N GLU A 96 5.37 3.88 14.55
CA GLU A 96 5.59 5.01 13.64
C GLU A 96 6.82 5.82 14.10
N SER A 97 7.81 5.93 13.23
CA SER A 97 9.04 6.72 13.45
C SER A 97 9.77 6.45 14.79
N PRO A 98 10.21 5.20 15.05
CA PRO A 98 10.85 4.84 16.31
C PRO A 98 12.15 5.61 16.55
N PRO A 99 12.47 5.95 17.82
CA PRO A 99 13.69 6.67 18.16
C PRO A 99 14.92 5.85 17.77
N LEU A 100 15.84 6.47 17.02
CA LEU A 100 17.06 5.85 16.52
C LEU A 100 18.29 6.58 17.08
N VAL A 101 18.76 6.14 18.24
CA VAL A 101 19.84 6.82 18.97
C VAL A 101 21.07 5.94 18.98
N VAL A 102 21.96 6.15 18.01
CA VAL A 102 23.27 5.49 17.95
C VAL A 102 24.35 6.51 18.23
N THR A 103 25.16 6.29 19.25
CA THR A 103 26.25 7.20 19.64
C THR A 103 27.57 6.45 19.78
N PRO A 104 28.72 7.09 19.48
CA PRO A 104 30.01 6.56 19.89
C PRO A 104 30.06 6.42 21.41
N SER A 105 30.66 5.34 21.88
CA SER A 105 30.86 5.12 23.31
C SER A 105 31.97 6.02 23.84
N GLN A 106 31.79 6.57 25.03
CA GLN A 106 32.83 7.32 25.74
C GLN A 106 33.72 6.43 26.61
N GLN A 107 33.29 5.19 26.86
CA GLN A 107 33.96 4.27 27.79
C GLN A 107 34.11 2.88 27.15
N PRO A 108 35.33 2.32 27.07
CA PRO A 108 35.58 1.06 26.36
C PRO A 108 34.75 -0.14 26.84
N ARG A 109 34.33 -0.14 28.12
CA ARG A 109 33.50 -1.21 28.69
C ARG A 109 32.13 -1.38 28.02
N PHE A 110 31.67 -0.37 27.29
CA PHE A 110 30.39 -0.37 26.57
C PHE A 110 30.57 -0.56 25.06
N GLY A 111 31.73 -1.07 24.62
CA GLY A 111 32.08 -1.22 23.21
C GLY A 111 32.38 0.12 22.53
N ASP A 112 32.45 0.12 21.21
CA ASP A 112 32.79 1.31 20.40
C ASP A 112 31.58 2.20 20.12
N TYR A 113 30.40 1.61 19.97
CA TYR A 113 29.14 2.28 19.70
C TYR A 113 28.01 1.70 20.56
N GLN A 114 27.09 2.57 20.97
CA GLN A 114 25.91 2.21 21.76
C GLN A 114 24.65 2.58 21.01
N CYS A 115 23.63 1.72 21.07
CA CYS A 115 22.29 1.99 20.56
C CYS A 115 21.31 2.10 21.74
N ASN A 116 20.85 3.31 22.02
CA ASN A 116 19.99 3.63 23.18
C ASN A 116 18.50 3.74 22.80
N SER A 117 18.12 3.24 21.62
CA SER A 117 16.76 3.29 21.08
C SER A 117 15.71 2.56 21.93
N ALA A 118 16.10 1.50 22.63
CA ALA A 118 15.18 0.63 23.36
C ALA A 118 14.37 1.40 24.43
N MET A 119 15.00 2.36 25.11
CA MET A 119 14.34 3.15 26.15
C MET A 119 13.21 4.00 25.56
N GLY A 120 13.46 4.72 24.47
CA GLY A 120 12.43 5.54 23.81
C GLY A 120 11.28 4.68 23.26
N ILE A 121 11.60 3.55 22.63
CA ILE A 121 10.60 2.59 22.13
C ILE A 121 9.67 2.12 23.26
N SER A 122 10.23 1.84 24.45
CA SER A 122 9.44 1.40 25.60
C SER A 122 8.50 2.50 26.14
N GLN A 123 8.94 3.76 26.11
CA GLN A 123 8.12 4.89 26.55
C GLN A 123 6.94 5.15 25.62
N ASP A 124 7.17 5.12 24.30
CA ASP A 124 6.12 5.29 23.29
C ASP A 124 5.06 4.17 23.39
N SER A 125 5.51 2.93 23.59
CA SER A 125 4.63 1.77 23.74
C SER A 125 3.75 1.87 25.00
N LEU A 126 4.30 2.37 26.10
CA LEU A 126 3.55 2.59 27.34
C LEU A 126 2.50 3.69 27.16
N MET A 127 2.86 4.82 26.52
CA MET A 127 1.93 5.92 26.29
C MET A 127 0.74 5.51 25.42
N SER A 128 0.98 4.76 24.35
CA SER A 128 -0.09 4.21 23.50
C SER A 128 -1.03 3.25 24.27
N THR A 129 -0.48 2.50 25.22
CA THR A 129 -1.28 1.60 26.07
C THR A 129 -2.18 2.38 27.03
N TYR A 130 -1.67 3.46 27.63
CA TYR A 130 -2.46 4.36 28.50
C TYR A 130 -3.62 5.03 27.74
N GLU A 131 -3.37 5.53 26.53
CA GLU A 131 -4.42 6.14 25.71
C GLU A 131 -5.55 5.13 25.36
N ARG A 132 -5.20 3.89 25.03
CA ARG A 132 -6.22 2.84 24.77
C ARG A 132 -7.08 2.54 25.98
N ILE A 133 -6.52 2.55 27.19
CA ILE A 133 -7.28 2.31 28.43
C ILE A 133 -8.26 3.46 28.70
N LEU A 134 -7.84 4.71 28.49
CA LEU A 134 -8.70 5.88 28.72
C LEU A 134 -9.87 5.94 27.74
N TYR A 135 -9.66 5.61 26.46
CA TYR A 135 -10.72 5.61 25.45
C TYR A 135 -11.72 4.45 25.56
N GLN A 136 -11.36 3.33 26.21
CA GLN A 136 -12.31 2.25 26.51
C GLN A 136 -13.14 2.51 27.79
N SER A 137 -12.82 3.57 28.54
CA SER A 137 -13.47 3.91 29.81
C SER A 137 -14.50 5.04 29.68
N SER A 138 -14.81 5.50 28.45
CA SER A 138 -15.83 6.51 28.12
C SER A 138 -16.89 5.90 27.19
#